data_AF-A0A839JXN8-F1
#
_entry.id   AF-A0A839JXN8-F1
#
_cell.length_a   1.000
_cell.length_b   1.000
_cell.length_c   1.000
_cell.angle_alpha   90.00
_cell.angle_beta   90.00
_cell.angle_gamma   90.00
#
_symmetry.space_group_name_H-M   'P 1'
#
loop_
_entity.id
_entity.type
_entity.pdbx_description
1 polymer ?
#
loop_
_entity_poly.entity_id
_entity_poly.type
_entity_poly.pdbx_seq_one_letter_code
_entity_poly.pdbx_strand_id
1 'polypeptide(L)'
;MNDTEFILGRLEKIAANLEEIVSILAPEQAAIYVDASQQVNFIGMEDAMGILDGFGKNSASEMIGKTDYILVYDARKKLLIDGEAYVPAGYLVMKSDYGLKGLDESDISAVMAELRSRICTLALGQYRIQSYRLG
;
A
#
# COMPACT_ATOMS: atom_id res chain seq x y z
N MET A 1 -26.38 6.92 -37.14
CA MET A 1 -25.66 6.69 -35.87
C MET A 1 -26.64 6.01 -34.95
N ASN A 2 -26.43 4.74 -34.63
CA ASN A 2 -27.32 4.07 -33.68
C ASN A 2 -26.94 4.50 -32.25
N ASP A 3 -27.85 4.31 -31.29
CA ASP A 3 -27.64 4.73 -29.90
C ASP A 3 -26.37 4.11 -29.28
N THR A 4 -25.99 2.91 -29.74
CA THR A 4 -24.77 2.23 -29.30
C THR A 4 -23.49 2.95 -29.72
N GLU A 5 -23.40 3.45 -30.95
CA GLU A 5 -22.26 4.24 -31.44
C GLU A 5 -22.14 5.56 -30.67
N PHE A 6 -23.27 6.21 -30.37
CA PHE A 6 -23.28 7.44 -29.58
C PHE A 6 -22.81 7.21 -28.14
N ILE A 7 -23.29 6.14 -27.50
CA ILE A 7 -22.90 5.77 -26.13
C ILE A 7 -21.42 5.40 -26.09
N LEU A 8 -20.92 4.62 -27.06
CA LEU A 8 -19.53 4.20 -27.10
C LEU A 8 -18.57 5.40 -27.19
N GLY A 9 -18.82 6.34 -28.12
CA GLY A 9 -17.98 7.53 -28.25
C GLY A 9 -17.99 8.43 -27.00
N ARG A 10 -19.09 8.43 -26.24
CA ARG A 10 -19.16 9.11 -24.94
C ARG A 10 -18.34 8.40 -23.87
N LEU A 11 -18.35 7.07 -23.83
CA LEU A 11 -17.58 6.29 -22.87
C LEU A 11 -16.08 6.43 -23.13
N GLU A 12 -15.65 6.38 -24.39
CA GLU A 12 -14.24 6.59 -24.77
C GLU A 12 -13.74 7.97 -24.33
N LYS A 13 -14.56 9.02 -24.51
CA LYS A 13 -14.21 10.38 -24.06
C LYS A 13 -14.14 10.48 -22.54
N ILE A 14 -15.00 9.79 -21.81
CA ILE A 14 -14.94 9.74 -20.34
C ILE A 14 -13.68 9.02 -19.89
N ALA A 15 -13.34 7.88 -20.51
CA ALA A 15 -12.14 7.12 -20.18
C ALA A 15 -10.87 7.96 -20.40
N ALA A 16 -10.73 8.61 -21.56
CA ALA A 16 -9.58 9.47 -21.85
C ALA A 16 -9.45 10.63 -20.86
N ASN A 17 -10.55 11.30 -20.53
CA ASN A 17 -10.55 12.37 -19.54
C ASN A 17 -10.17 11.87 -18.14
N LEU A 18 -10.60 10.65 -17.77
CA LEU A 18 -10.23 10.05 -16.48
C LEU A 18 -8.75 9.69 -16.45
N GLU A 19 -8.18 9.13 -17.53
CA GLU A 19 -6.74 8.86 -17.62
C GLU A 19 -5.92 10.15 -17.49
N GLU A 20 -6.33 11.24 -18.14
CA GLU A 20 -5.68 12.55 -18.02
C GLU A 20 -5.73 13.09 -16.58
N ILE A 21 -6.90 13.03 -15.94
CA ILE A 21 -7.06 13.46 -14.54
C ILE A 21 -6.20 12.60 -13.61
N VAL A 22 -6.18 11.28 -13.81
CA VAL A 22 -5.34 10.38 -13.03
C VAL A 22 -3.86 10.71 -13.23
N SER A 23 -3.41 10.96 -14.46
CA SER A 23 -2.02 11.35 -14.73
C SER A 23 -1.62 12.67 -14.05
N ILE A 24 -2.56 13.61 -13.85
CA ILE A 24 -2.29 14.89 -13.17
C ILE A 24 -2.27 14.70 -11.65
N LEU A 25 -3.10 13.81 -11.11
CA LEU A 25 -3.30 13.64 -9.67
C LEU A 25 -2.42 12.53 -9.06
N ALA A 26 -2.01 11.54 -9.85
CA ALA A 26 -1.15 10.47 -9.39
C ALA A 26 0.26 11.03 -9.12
N PRO A 27 0.79 10.87 -7.89
CA PRO A 27 2.18 11.20 -7.64
C PRO A 27 3.09 10.40 -8.58
N GLU A 28 4.10 11.03 -9.19
CA GLU A 28 5.14 10.29 -9.94
C GLU A 28 5.82 9.23 -9.05
N GLN A 29 5.88 9.50 -7.74
CA GLN A 29 6.33 8.56 -6.72
C GLN A 29 5.40 8.60 -5.51
N ALA A 30 4.89 7.43 -5.12
CA ALA A 30 3.95 7.29 -4.01
C ALA A 30 4.45 6.29 -2.97
N ALA A 31 3.99 6.39 -1.73
CA ALA A 31 4.08 5.29 -0.78
C ALA A 31 2.75 4.51 -0.79
N ILE A 32 2.83 3.22 -0.50
CA ILE A 32 1.62 2.43 -0.19
C ILE A 32 1.36 2.55 1.30
N TYR A 33 0.17 2.96 1.70
CA TYR A 33 -0.29 2.99 3.08
C TYR A 33 -1.49 2.08 3.28
N VAL A 34 -1.37 1.12 4.20
CA VAL A 34 -2.52 0.30 4.60
C VAL A 34 -3.13 0.90 5.85
N ASP A 35 -4.36 1.39 5.75
CA ASP A 35 -5.00 2.11 6.85
C ASP A 35 -5.67 1.17 7.88
N ALA A 36 -6.27 1.76 8.92
CA ALA A 36 -6.96 1.02 9.98
C ALA A 36 -8.19 0.23 9.51
N SER A 37 -8.77 0.62 8.37
CA SER A 37 -9.85 -0.10 7.68
C SER A 37 -9.33 -1.20 6.76
N GLN A 38 -8.01 -1.45 6.76
CA GLN A 38 -7.30 -2.39 5.88
C GLN A 38 -7.43 -2.03 4.39
N GLN A 39 -7.66 -0.75 4.07
CA GLN A 39 -7.63 -0.29 2.69
C GLN A 39 -6.20 0.09 2.30
N VAL A 40 -5.86 -0.26 1.06
CA VAL A 40 -4.59 0.07 0.43
C VAL A 40 -4.73 1.43 -0.25
N ASN A 41 -3.96 2.39 0.22
CA ASN A 41 -3.96 3.76 -0.26
C ASN A 41 -2.61 4.08 -0.90
N PHE A 42 -2.61 4.81 -2.02
CA PHE A 42 -1.41 5.42 -2.57
C PHE A 42 -1.35 6.86 -2.08
N ILE A 43 -0.30 7.21 -1.36
CA ILE A 43 -0.16 8.54 -0.76
C ILE A 43 1.11 9.21 -1.24
N GLY A 44 1.08 10.54 -1.28
CA GLY A 44 2.25 11.34 -1.61
C GLY A 44 3.36 11.20 -0.57
N MET A 45 4.58 11.59 -0.96
CA MET A 45 5.74 11.49 -0.08
C MET A 45 5.64 12.38 1.17
N GLU A 46 4.99 13.55 1.08
CA GLU A 46 4.78 14.42 2.24
C GLU A 46 3.93 13.73 3.32
N ASP A 47 2.79 13.14 2.92
CA ASP A 47 1.92 12.38 3.82
C ASP A 47 2.64 11.15 4.40
N ALA A 48 3.41 10.44 3.57
CA ALA A 48 4.20 9.29 3.99
C ALA A 48 5.21 9.68 5.08
N MET A 49 5.94 10.78 4.88
CA MET A 49 6.88 11.30 5.87
C MET A 49 6.17 11.74 7.15
N GLY A 50 5.01 12.39 7.05
CA GLY A 50 4.21 12.75 8.23
C GLY A 50 3.75 11.54 9.04
N ILE A 51 3.39 10.43 8.38
CA ILE A 51 3.07 9.16 9.04
C ILE A 51 4.31 8.56 9.72
N LEU A 52 5.47 8.56 9.05
CA LEU A 52 6.74 8.06 9.60
C LEU A 52 7.16 8.85 10.84
N ASP A 53 7.06 10.18 10.79
CA ASP A 53 7.32 11.06 11.93
C ASP A 53 6.39 10.73 13.11
N GLY A 54 5.13 10.41 12.81
CA GLY A 54 4.15 9.94 13.79
C GLY A 54 4.51 8.62 14.49
N PHE A 55 5.27 7.73 13.84
CA PHE A 55 5.80 6.52 14.48
C PHE A 55 6.87 6.86 15.52
N GLY A 56 7.68 7.89 15.23
CA GLY A 56 8.76 8.38 16.09
C GLY A 56 9.72 7.27 16.50
N LYS A 57 10.03 7.20 17.81
CA LYS A 57 10.93 6.17 18.36
C LYS A 57 10.41 4.73 18.28
N ASN A 58 9.13 4.54 17.94
CA ASN A 58 8.53 3.22 17.79
C ASN A 58 8.56 2.74 16.34
N SER A 59 9.15 3.50 15.42
CA SER A 59 9.34 3.07 14.04
C SER A 59 10.12 1.77 14.00
N ALA A 60 9.54 0.77 13.37
CA ALA A 60 10.16 -0.51 13.04
C ALA A 60 10.00 -0.75 11.54
N SER A 61 10.89 -1.55 10.98
CA SER A 61 10.85 -1.85 9.56
C SER A 61 11.34 -3.25 9.25
N GLU A 62 10.89 -3.77 8.12
CA GLU A 62 11.27 -5.08 7.61
C GLU A 62 11.32 -5.03 6.08
N MET A 63 12.30 -5.69 5.47
CA MET A 63 12.29 -5.87 4.03
C MET A 63 11.21 -6.87 3.63
N ILE A 64 10.49 -6.56 2.57
CA ILE A 64 9.46 -7.47 2.04
C ILE A 64 10.17 -8.55 1.22
N GLY A 65 10.40 -9.71 1.83
CA GLY A 65 11.07 -10.83 1.17
C GLY A 65 12.50 -10.52 0.75
N LYS A 66 12.85 -10.88 -0.48
CA LYS A 66 14.19 -10.64 -1.08
C LYS A 66 14.18 -9.45 -2.03
N THR A 67 13.37 -8.44 -1.72
CA THR A 67 13.25 -7.21 -2.52
C THR A 67 13.97 -6.05 -1.83
N ASP A 68 14.04 -4.92 -2.54
CA ASP A 68 14.45 -3.62 -2.01
C ASP A 68 13.26 -2.83 -1.42
N TYR A 69 12.08 -3.44 -1.32
CA TYR A 69 10.92 -2.82 -0.69
C TYR A 69 10.93 -3.02 0.82
N ILE A 70 10.58 -1.98 1.55
CA ILE A 70 10.59 -1.94 3.01
C ILE A 70 9.20 -1.61 3.52
N LEU A 71 8.70 -2.46 4.41
CA LEU A 71 7.50 -2.22 5.19
C LEU A 71 7.93 -1.51 6.48
N VAL A 72 7.36 -0.33 6.73
CA VAL A 72 7.64 0.49 7.92
C VAL A 72 6.37 0.64 8.72
N TYR A 73 6.45 0.44 10.04
CA TYR A 73 5.27 0.40 10.91
C TYR A 73 5.60 0.87 12.33
N ASP A 74 4.57 1.24 13.06
CA ASP A 74 4.67 1.49 14.50
C ASP A 74 4.73 0.15 15.25
N ALA A 75 5.86 -0.14 15.91
CA ALA A 75 6.10 -1.36 16.65
C ALA A 75 5.02 -1.66 17.72
N ARG A 76 4.29 -0.65 18.20
CA ARG A 76 3.16 -0.81 19.13
C ARG A 76 1.95 -1.50 18.52
N LYS A 77 1.83 -1.48 17.18
CA LYS A 77 0.75 -2.14 16.43
C LYS A 77 1.05 -3.61 16.09
N LYS A 78 2.25 -4.09 16.42
CA LYS A 78 2.65 -5.49 16.21
C LYS A 78 1.85 -6.41 17.12
N LEU A 79 1.26 -7.44 16.52
CA LEU A 79 0.63 -8.55 17.24
C LEU A 79 1.58 -9.74 17.29
N LEU A 80 1.63 -10.41 18.44
CA LEU A 80 2.35 -11.68 18.62
C LEU A 80 1.32 -12.77 18.91
N ILE A 81 1.20 -13.74 18.01
CA ILE A 81 0.24 -14.84 18.10
C ILE A 81 1.00 -16.12 17.78
N ASP A 82 0.96 -17.09 18.70
CA ASP A 82 1.65 -18.39 18.56
C ASP A 82 3.14 -18.29 18.22
N GLY A 83 3.81 -17.24 18.71
CA GLY A 83 5.24 -16.98 18.46
C GLY A 83 5.52 -16.23 17.15
N GLU A 84 4.53 -16.07 16.29
CA GLU A 84 4.63 -15.36 15.02
C GLU A 84 4.20 -13.89 15.17
N ALA A 85 4.80 -13.02 14.36
CA ALA A 85 4.58 -11.58 14.43
C ALA A 85 3.76 -11.07 13.23
N TYR A 86 2.81 -10.17 13.51
CA TYR A 86 1.87 -9.68 12.51
C TYR A 86 1.63 -8.18 12.64
N VAL A 87 1.37 -7.52 11.52
CA VAL A 87 0.89 -6.12 11.48
C VAL A 87 -0.42 -6.08 10.70
N PRO A 88 -1.56 -5.82 11.35
CA PRO A 88 -2.86 -5.77 10.67
C PRO A 88 -3.00 -4.57 9.74
N ALA A 89 -2.51 -3.41 10.16
CA ALA A 89 -2.79 -2.11 9.55
C ALA A 89 -1.85 -1.02 10.06
N GLY A 90 -1.89 0.14 9.41
CA GLY A 90 -1.16 1.34 9.77
C GLY A 90 0.33 1.27 9.46
N TYR A 91 0.67 0.60 8.37
CA TYR A 91 2.04 0.45 7.88
C TYR A 91 2.18 1.09 6.49
N LEU A 92 3.41 1.52 6.19
CA LEU A 92 3.83 2.05 4.91
C LEU A 92 4.68 1.03 4.18
N VAL A 93 4.62 1.04 2.86
CA VAL A 93 5.60 0.37 2.00
C VAL A 93 6.25 1.39 1.10
N MET A 94 7.58 1.36 1.08
CA MET A 94 8.45 2.27 0.34
C MET A 94 9.63 1.48 -0.24
N LYS A 95 10.44 2.12 -1.08
CA LYS A 95 11.68 1.52 -1.60
C LYS A 95 12.86 1.95 -0.75
N SER A 96 13.72 1.00 -0.40
CA SER A 96 14.99 1.24 0.26
C SER A 96 16.09 1.44 -0.79
N ASP A 97 16.51 2.69 -1.00
CA ASP A 97 17.54 3.05 -1.96
C ASP A 97 18.37 4.23 -1.43
N TYR A 98 19.40 3.91 -0.62
CA TYR A 98 20.21 4.86 0.17
C TYR A 98 19.36 5.80 1.05
N GLY A 99 18.21 5.30 1.50
CA GLY A 99 17.16 6.05 2.17
C GLY A 99 15.79 5.50 1.80
N LEU A 100 14.72 6.15 2.23
CA LEU A 100 13.37 5.81 1.81
C LEU A 100 12.99 6.63 0.58
N LYS A 101 12.60 5.95 -0.50
CA LYS A 101 12.07 6.55 -1.73
C LYS A 101 10.64 6.09 -1.98
N GLY A 102 9.88 6.93 -2.68
CA GLY A 102 8.57 6.54 -3.19
C GLY A 102 8.70 5.50 -4.29
N LEU A 103 7.58 4.83 -4.53
CA LEU A 103 7.40 3.76 -5.51
C LEU A 103 6.87 4.39 -6.80
N ASP A 104 7.47 4.01 -7.92
CA ASP A 104 6.88 4.25 -9.24
C ASP A 104 5.82 3.17 -9.59
N GLU A 105 5.20 3.27 -10.76
CA GLU A 105 4.17 2.32 -11.21
C GLU A 105 4.67 0.86 -11.26
N SER A 106 5.93 0.66 -11.69
CA SER A 106 6.53 -0.67 -11.78
C SER A 106 6.78 -1.27 -10.40
N ASP A 107 7.25 -0.43 -9.47
CA ASP A 107 7.46 -0.78 -8.08
C ASP A 107 6.13 -1.14 -7.39
N ILE A 108 5.07 -0.36 -7.63
CA ILE A 108 3.73 -0.63 -7.10
C ILE A 108 3.26 -2.03 -7.51
N SER A 109 3.38 -2.37 -8.80
CA SER A 109 2.96 -3.69 -9.29
C SER A 109 3.76 -4.83 -8.62
N ALA A 110 5.07 -4.66 -8.45
CA ALA A 110 5.93 -5.65 -7.80
C ALA A 110 5.61 -5.80 -6.31
N VAL A 111 5.46 -4.69 -5.59
CA VAL A 111 5.09 -4.67 -4.17
C VAL A 111 3.75 -5.37 -3.94
N MET A 112 2.74 -5.13 -4.79
CA MET A 112 1.43 -5.76 -4.63
C MET A 112 1.48 -7.29 -4.76
N ALA A 113 2.34 -7.81 -5.65
CA ALA A 113 2.54 -9.24 -5.79
C ALA A 113 3.15 -9.84 -4.51
N GLU A 114 4.18 -9.20 -3.96
CA GLU A 114 4.85 -9.63 -2.74
C GLU A 114 3.95 -9.51 -1.49
N LEU A 115 3.24 -8.38 -1.33
CA LEU A 115 2.30 -8.17 -0.22
C LEU A 115 1.21 -9.23 -0.19
N ARG A 116 0.60 -9.54 -1.34
CA ARG A 116 -0.46 -10.56 -1.44
C ARG A 116 0.02 -11.94 -1.00
N SER A 117 1.29 -12.28 -1.22
CA SER A 117 1.85 -13.57 -0.81
C SER A 117 2.02 -13.70 0.71
N ARG A 118 2.04 -12.58 1.44
CA ARG A 118 2.34 -12.49 2.88
C ARG A 118 1.14 -12.08 3.74
N ILE A 119 0.11 -11.52 3.12
CA ILE A 119 -1.16 -11.25 3.80
C ILE A 119 -1.82 -12.59 4.14
N CYS A 120 -2.20 -12.75 5.41
CA CYS A 120 -2.93 -13.90 5.90
C CYS A 120 -4.15 -13.44 6.72
N THR A 121 -5.10 -14.34 6.91
CA THR A 121 -6.24 -14.11 7.81
C THR A 121 -6.00 -14.84 9.12
N LEU A 122 -5.85 -14.08 10.19
CA LEU A 122 -5.75 -14.59 11.56
C LEU A 122 -7.14 -14.94 12.09
N ALA A 123 -7.26 -16.14 12.65
CA ALA A 123 -8.49 -16.67 13.23
C ALA A 123 -8.44 -16.65 14.76
N LEU A 124 -9.09 -15.66 15.38
CA LEU A 124 -9.13 -15.50 16.83
C LEU A 124 -10.56 -15.75 17.34
N GLY A 125 -10.91 -17.04 17.50
CA GLY A 125 -12.27 -17.46 17.81
C GLY A 125 -13.25 -17.08 16.67
N GLN A 126 -14.24 -16.24 16.97
CA GLN A 126 -15.19 -15.71 15.98
C GLN A 126 -14.62 -14.55 15.14
N TYR A 127 -13.51 -13.96 15.57
CA TYR A 127 -12.92 -12.80 14.91
C TYR A 127 -11.97 -13.25 13.81
N ARG A 128 -11.96 -12.48 12.71
CA ARG A 128 -11.05 -12.66 11.57
C ARG A 128 -10.38 -11.32 11.29
N ILE A 129 -9.07 -11.33 11.19
CA ILE A 129 -8.26 -10.13 10.98
C ILE A 129 -7.31 -10.42 9.83
N GLN A 130 -7.32 -9.62 8.76
CA GLN A 130 -6.25 -9.71 7.78
C GLN A 130 -5.02 -8.99 8.34
N SER A 131 -3.87 -9.61 8.16
CA SER A 131 -2.60 -9.04 8.61
C SER A 131 -1.46 -9.47 7.72
N TYR A 132 -0.49 -8.58 7.58
CA TYR A 132 0.80 -8.92 7.04
C TYR A 132 1.58 -9.71 8.09
N ARG A 133 2.09 -10.90 7.73
CA ARG A 133 3.00 -11.66 8.59
C ARG A 133 4.42 -11.11 8.43
N LEU A 134 5.01 -10.66 9.54
CA LEU A 134 6.41 -10.27 9.65
C LEU A 134 7.29 -11.53 9.67
N GLY A 135 8.43 -11.51 8.97
CA GLY A 135 9.35 -12.65 8.82
C GLY A 135 9.61 -13.05 7.36
#